data_AF-A0A480SGG5-F1
#
_entry.id   AF-A0A480SGG5-F1
#
_cell.length_a   1.000
_cell.length_b   1.000
_cell.length_c   1.000
_cell.angle_alpha   90.00
_cell.angle_beta   90.00
_cell.angle_gamma   90.00
#
_symmetry.space_group_name_H-M   'P 1'
#
loop_
_entity.id
_entity.type
_entity.pdbx_description
1 polymer ?
#
loop_
_entity_poly.entity_id
_entity_poly.type
_entity_poly.pdbx_seq_one_letter_code
_entity_poly.pdbx_strand_id
1 'polypeptide(L)'
;MAFLWLAVLLMPVSCLLSMHQDPDAPIRNLRIEPESGRLSWDLHGNVSEITCYINSKREKRKAQNNRYCAVQPIPCSVTNYTVSVNQGPPLSTFSTWILYPEPEGNPKAAANLTCWIHDVHFLTCRWARGRAAPPDVRYRLYLENPLSHQMWECVHDEADPRGTHFQCRFDISALSDKLGRLARFLVNGSTSSGSRIPCSELTSQLSPMEILTAPNITNSWCNQSYAIMRWTVQSNFNFHFKYEVQIQKGEDQAYSQEVERNSLWLYNPGTYTVKIRAKDASFNLPWGDWSAPQRFVCDGEKGTVLPAWLTSLLIALGMLLALGLVLLLCRRFSVRQRLLPPIPHLKDPISDNLQNERMMAWDPEQASREECPVAEVQVLGET
;
A
#
# COMPACT_ATOMS: atom_id res chain seq x y z
N MET A 1 74.93 44.41 -9.33
CA MET A 1 75.26 43.80 -10.64
C MET A 1 74.50 42.50 -10.73
N ALA A 2 73.67 42.36 -11.78
CA ALA A 2 72.86 41.18 -12.14
C ALA A 2 71.65 40.92 -11.20
N PHE A 3 70.44 40.62 -11.63
CA PHE A 3 69.89 40.13 -12.91
C PHE A 3 68.51 40.76 -13.14
N LEU A 4 68.28 41.26 -14.35
CA LEU A 4 66.95 41.60 -14.90
C LEU A 4 66.76 40.66 -16.09
N TRP A 5 65.88 39.67 -15.97
CA TRP A 5 65.48 38.82 -17.10
C TRP A 5 63.95 38.79 -17.19
N LEU A 6 63.49 39.22 -18.37
CA LEU A 6 62.12 39.31 -18.82
C LEU A 6 61.36 37.99 -18.63
N ALA A 7 60.23 38.04 -17.92
CA ALA A 7 59.14 37.09 -18.11
C ALA A 7 58.16 37.68 -19.14
N VAL A 8 58.27 37.21 -20.38
CA VAL A 8 57.34 37.48 -21.47
C VAL A 8 55.99 36.84 -21.11
N LEU A 9 54.96 37.66 -20.93
CA LEU A 9 53.57 37.20 -20.88
C LEU A 9 53.19 36.59 -22.24
N LEU A 10 53.11 35.26 -22.28
CA LEU A 10 52.33 34.53 -23.28
C LEU A 10 51.03 34.09 -22.62
N MET A 11 50.03 34.98 -22.64
CA MET A 11 48.64 34.56 -22.44
C MET A 11 48.16 33.94 -23.75
N PRO A 12 47.66 32.69 -23.77
CA PRO A 12 46.98 32.18 -24.94
C PRO A 12 45.69 32.98 -25.08
N VAL A 13 45.55 33.67 -26.21
CA VAL A 13 44.27 34.23 -26.68
C VAL A 13 43.39 33.04 -27.03
N SER A 14 42.79 32.45 -26.01
CA SER A 14 41.84 31.36 -26.13
C SER A 14 40.50 31.94 -26.59
N CYS A 15 40.17 31.68 -27.86
CA CYS A 15 38.81 31.53 -28.37
C CYS A 15 37.79 32.62 -28.03
N LEU A 16 37.84 33.73 -28.76
CA LEU A 16 36.63 34.41 -29.22
C LEU A 16 36.39 34.00 -30.68
N LEU A 17 35.92 32.76 -30.88
CA LEU A 17 35.27 32.40 -32.15
C LEU A 17 33.91 33.11 -32.17
N SER A 18 33.92 34.35 -32.65
CA SER A 18 32.74 34.95 -33.24
C SER A 18 32.23 33.97 -34.32
N MET A 19 30.99 33.50 -34.21
CA MET A 19 30.31 32.78 -35.30
C MET A 19 30.16 33.75 -36.48
N HIS A 20 31.19 33.87 -37.30
CA HIS A 20 31.08 34.51 -38.60
C HIS A 20 30.34 33.54 -39.50
N GLN A 21 29.03 33.74 -39.67
CA GLN A 21 28.25 32.99 -40.67
C GLN A 21 28.87 33.27 -42.04
N ASP A 22 29.31 32.21 -42.71
CA ASP A 22 29.91 32.29 -44.04
C ASP A 22 28.96 33.03 -45.01
N PRO A 23 29.41 34.14 -45.64
CA PRO A 23 28.63 34.94 -46.57
C PRO A 23 28.09 34.13 -47.77
N ASP A 24 28.60 32.93 -48.04
CA ASP A 24 28.19 32.10 -49.17
C ASP A 24 27.54 30.76 -48.77
N ALA A 25 27.20 30.58 -47.48
CA ALA A 25 26.54 29.35 -47.02
C ALA A 25 25.18 29.12 -47.72
N PRO A 26 24.89 27.90 -48.23
CA PRO A 26 23.67 27.60 -49.00
C PRO A 26 22.39 27.62 -48.14
N ILE A 27 22.53 27.50 -46.82
CA ILE A 27 21.43 27.51 -45.85
C ILE A 27 21.73 28.57 -44.79
N ARG A 28 20.74 29.43 -44.56
CA ARG A 28 20.77 30.51 -43.55
C ARG A 28 19.51 30.52 -42.71
N ASN A 29 19.57 31.20 -41.57
CA ASN A 29 18.42 31.44 -40.69
C ASN A 29 17.62 30.16 -40.40
N LEU A 30 18.33 29.08 -40.09
CA LEU A 30 17.72 27.81 -39.73
C LEU A 30 16.89 28.00 -38.45
N ARG A 31 15.61 27.62 -38.50
CA ARG A 31 14.66 27.86 -37.41
C ARG A 31 13.58 26.78 -37.35
N ILE A 32 13.04 26.58 -36.15
CA ILE A 32 11.88 25.72 -35.93
C ILE A 32 10.63 26.60 -35.83
N GLU A 33 9.58 26.19 -36.53
CA GLU A 33 8.22 26.76 -36.49
C GLU A 33 7.30 25.79 -35.74
N PRO A 34 7.06 25.99 -34.43
CA PRO A 34 6.35 25.01 -33.60
C PRO A 34 4.88 24.81 -34.01
N GLU A 35 4.23 25.89 -34.44
CA GLU A 35 2.81 25.89 -34.80
C GLU A 35 2.53 25.07 -36.07
N SER A 36 3.39 25.24 -37.08
CA SER A 36 3.31 24.54 -38.36
C SER A 36 4.01 23.17 -38.33
N GLY A 37 4.85 22.92 -37.32
CA GLY A 37 5.59 21.68 -37.19
C GLY A 37 6.76 21.55 -38.17
N ARG A 38 7.40 22.68 -38.52
CA ARG A 38 8.38 22.75 -39.61
C ARG A 38 9.75 23.18 -39.12
N LEU A 39 10.78 22.56 -39.69
CA LEU A 39 12.15 23.08 -39.69
C LEU A 39 12.35 23.81 -41.01
N SER A 40 12.53 25.12 -40.97
CA SER A 40 12.64 25.99 -42.14
C SER A 40 13.97 26.74 -42.17
N TRP A 41 14.36 27.18 -43.35
CA TRP A 41 15.59 27.92 -43.59
C TRP A 41 15.46 28.83 -44.81
N ASP A 42 16.39 29.77 -44.93
CA ASP A 42 16.52 30.63 -46.09
C ASP A 42 17.59 30.03 -47.02
N LEU A 43 17.20 29.79 -48.28
CA LEU A 43 18.04 29.14 -49.27
C LEU A 43 18.89 30.18 -50.01
N HIS A 44 20.19 29.91 -50.15
CA HIS A 44 21.09 30.71 -50.97
C HIS A 44 21.72 29.84 -52.07
N GLY A 45 21.60 30.27 -53.33
CA GLY A 45 22.07 29.50 -54.49
C GLY A 45 21.14 28.36 -54.92
N ASN A 46 21.57 27.59 -55.91
CA ASN A 46 20.82 26.45 -56.44
C ASN A 46 21.36 25.14 -55.85
N VAL A 47 20.49 24.38 -55.18
CA VAL A 47 20.85 23.13 -54.52
C VAL A 47 19.86 22.03 -54.88
N SER A 48 20.40 20.84 -55.15
CA SER A 48 19.67 19.73 -55.76
C SER A 48 18.86 18.94 -54.74
N GLU A 49 19.47 18.54 -53.62
CA GLU A 49 18.79 17.73 -52.60
C GLU A 49 19.17 18.15 -51.18
N ILE A 50 18.15 18.45 -50.37
CA ILE A 50 18.28 18.80 -48.96
C ILE A 50 17.66 17.71 -48.10
N THR A 51 18.42 17.26 -47.10
CA THR A 51 18.01 16.25 -46.14
C THR A 51 18.08 16.80 -44.73
N CYS A 52 17.05 16.55 -43.94
CA CYS A 52 17.03 16.83 -42.51
C CYS A 52 17.26 15.56 -41.71
N TYR A 53 18.00 15.70 -40.62
CA TYR A 53 18.30 14.66 -39.65
C TYR A 53 17.83 15.11 -38.28
N ILE A 54 17.06 14.25 -37.61
CA ILE A 54 16.60 14.48 -36.24
C ILE A 54 17.38 13.56 -35.31
N ASN A 55 17.85 14.10 -34.18
CA ASN A 55 18.56 13.38 -33.13
C ASN A 55 19.81 12.65 -33.66
N SER A 56 20.70 13.42 -34.28
CA SER A 56 22.00 12.95 -34.79
C SER A 56 21.89 11.79 -35.79
N LYS A 57 20.99 11.94 -36.77
CA LYS A 57 20.74 11.01 -37.90
C LYS A 57 19.89 9.76 -37.60
N ARG A 58 19.21 9.69 -36.45
CA ARG A 58 18.24 8.60 -36.18
C ARG A 58 17.05 8.60 -37.13
N GLU A 59 16.52 9.79 -37.42
CA GLU A 59 15.48 9.96 -38.43
C GLU A 59 16.00 10.79 -39.60
N LYS A 60 15.74 10.33 -40.82
CA LYS A 60 16.06 11.04 -42.06
C LYS A 60 14.76 11.50 -42.72
N ARG A 61 14.62 12.79 -42.99
CA ARG A 61 13.48 13.37 -43.71
C ARG A 61 13.97 14.16 -44.92
N LYS A 62 13.31 13.97 -46.06
CA LYS A 62 13.57 14.78 -47.26
C LYS A 62 12.89 16.14 -47.12
N ALA A 63 13.57 17.20 -47.58
CA ALA A 63 12.97 18.52 -47.60
C ALA A 63 11.80 18.58 -48.60
N GLN A 64 10.73 19.26 -48.20
CA GLN A 64 9.61 19.59 -49.07
C GLN A 64 9.93 20.87 -49.82
N ASN A 65 9.93 20.81 -51.16
CA ASN A 65 10.26 21.92 -52.05
C ASN A 65 11.60 22.60 -51.74
N ASN A 66 12.57 21.86 -51.16
CA ASN A 66 13.86 22.38 -50.69
C ASN A 66 13.76 23.58 -49.72
N ARG A 67 12.61 23.77 -49.04
CA ARG A 67 12.35 24.93 -48.17
C ARG A 67 12.17 24.56 -46.69
N TYR A 68 11.60 23.39 -46.42
CA TYR A 68 11.39 22.96 -45.03
C TYR A 68 11.33 21.44 -44.90
N CYS A 69 11.50 20.95 -43.69
CA CYS A 69 11.20 19.58 -43.31
C CYS A 69 10.06 19.54 -42.29
N ALA A 70 9.11 18.62 -42.47
CA ALA A 70 8.09 18.35 -41.46
C ALA A 70 8.73 17.60 -40.28
N VAL A 71 8.66 18.14 -39.08
CA VAL A 71 9.31 17.63 -37.86
C VAL A 71 8.32 17.33 -36.73
N GLN A 72 7.02 17.27 -37.05
CA GLN A 72 6.00 16.86 -36.09
C GLN A 72 6.05 15.34 -35.78
N PRO A 73 5.79 14.95 -34.53
CA PRO A 73 5.61 15.82 -33.35
C PRO A 73 6.96 16.41 -32.87
N ILE A 74 6.95 17.69 -32.46
CA ILE A 74 8.15 18.34 -31.90
C ILE A 74 8.22 17.98 -30.40
N PRO A 75 9.27 17.29 -29.93
CA PRO A 75 9.44 16.93 -28.53
C PRO A 75 9.69 18.17 -27.66
N CYS A 76 9.38 18.07 -26.37
CA CYS A 76 9.71 19.14 -25.42
C CYS A 76 11.17 19.05 -24.95
N SER A 77 11.82 17.90 -25.12
CA SER A 77 13.25 17.71 -24.88
C SER A 77 14.12 18.29 -25.99
N VAL A 78 15.27 18.82 -25.57
CA VAL A 78 16.27 19.43 -26.45
C VAL A 78 16.70 18.44 -27.52
N THR A 79 16.37 18.74 -28.77
CA THR A 79 16.63 17.87 -29.92
C THR A 79 17.53 18.58 -30.93
N ASN A 80 18.51 17.85 -31.44
CA ASN A 80 19.36 18.32 -32.53
C ASN A 80 18.69 18.09 -33.88
N TYR A 81 18.48 19.18 -34.60
CA TYR A 81 17.99 19.21 -35.97
C TYR A 81 19.14 19.63 -36.88
N THR A 82 19.64 18.70 -37.68
CA THR A 82 20.70 18.96 -38.66
C THR A 82 20.11 19.01 -40.06
N VAL A 83 20.46 20.00 -40.86
CA VAL A 83 20.13 20.07 -42.28
C VAL A 83 21.41 19.91 -43.09
N SER A 84 21.37 18.99 -44.04
CA SER A 84 22.49 18.66 -44.93
C SER A 84 22.09 18.90 -46.37
N VAL A 85 23.02 19.47 -47.11
CA VAL A 85 22.89 19.75 -48.54
C VAL A 85 24.03 19.06 -49.27
N ASN A 86 23.67 18.31 -50.31
CA ASN A 86 24.65 17.77 -51.23
C ASN A 86 24.90 18.81 -52.32
N GLN A 87 26.08 19.46 -52.30
CA GLN A 87 26.48 20.32 -53.41
C GLN A 87 27.16 19.44 -54.48
N GLY A 88 26.86 19.72 -55.75
CA GLY A 88 27.38 18.98 -56.89
C GLY A 88 28.93 18.98 -56.97
N PRO A 89 29.54 18.25 -57.92
CA PRO A 89 30.99 18.06 -57.97
C PRO A 89 31.77 19.39 -57.98
N PRO A 90 32.82 19.56 -57.15
CA PRO A 90 33.40 18.58 -56.23
C PRO A 90 32.50 18.38 -54.99
N LEU A 91 32.19 17.13 -54.63
CA LEU A 91 31.25 16.76 -53.55
C LEU A 91 31.63 17.44 -52.23
N SER A 92 31.11 18.65 -52.03
CA SER A 92 31.15 19.35 -50.75
C SER A 92 29.79 19.18 -50.12
N THR A 93 29.76 18.51 -48.96
CA THR A 93 28.55 18.38 -48.18
C THR A 93 28.52 19.53 -47.20
N PHE A 94 27.57 20.45 -47.38
CA PHE A 94 27.31 21.48 -46.38
C PHE A 94 26.33 20.92 -45.36
N SER A 95 26.60 21.15 -44.07
CA SER A 95 25.65 20.84 -43.01
C SER A 95 25.65 21.92 -41.95
N THR A 96 24.46 22.23 -41.45
CA THR A 96 24.25 23.15 -40.33
C THR A 96 23.18 22.57 -39.40
N TRP A 97 23.14 23.02 -38.16
CA TRP A 97 22.26 22.45 -37.15
C TRP A 97 21.72 23.50 -36.19
N ILE A 98 20.62 23.16 -35.54
CA ILE A 98 20.02 23.92 -34.44
C ILE A 98 19.56 22.96 -33.34
N LEU A 99 19.60 23.43 -32.10
CA LEU A 99 18.98 22.74 -30.96
C LEU A 99 17.63 23.39 -30.68
N TYR A 100 16.59 22.57 -30.57
CA TYR A 100 15.27 23.03 -30.19
C TYR A 100 14.57 22.00 -29.28
N PRO A 101 13.89 22.42 -28.19
CA PRO A 101 13.95 23.77 -27.60
C PRO A 101 15.38 24.16 -27.18
N GLU A 102 15.61 25.42 -26.86
CA GLU A 102 16.92 25.88 -26.39
C GLU A 102 17.40 25.07 -25.17
N PRO A 103 18.71 24.80 -25.03
CA PRO A 103 19.24 24.01 -23.92
C PRO A 103 18.88 24.53 -22.53
N GLU A 104 18.70 25.86 -22.40
CA GLU A 104 18.27 26.50 -21.16
C GLU A 104 16.78 26.27 -20.84
N GLY A 105 16.05 25.57 -21.71
CA GLY A 105 14.62 25.36 -21.64
C GLY A 105 13.82 26.59 -22.06
N ASN A 106 12.50 26.44 -22.23
CA ASN A 106 11.65 27.57 -22.52
C ASN A 106 11.23 28.27 -21.22
N PRO A 107 11.56 29.56 -21.02
CA PRO A 107 11.27 30.24 -19.76
C PRO A 107 9.75 30.45 -19.51
N LYS A 108 8.90 30.26 -20.53
CA LYS A 108 7.43 30.29 -20.41
C LYS A 108 6.83 28.93 -20.04
N ALA A 109 7.53 27.83 -20.35
CA ALA A 109 7.04 26.47 -20.05
C ALA A 109 6.91 26.24 -18.54
N ALA A 110 6.11 25.24 -18.17
CA ALA A 110 6.02 24.80 -16.78
C ALA A 110 7.41 24.37 -16.27
N ALA A 111 7.74 24.77 -15.05
CA ALA A 111 9.02 24.47 -14.43
C ALA A 111 8.86 23.47 -13.27
N ASN A 112 9.91 22.71 -12.96
CA ASN A 112 9.95 21.80 -11.81
C ASN A 112 8.77 20.81 -11.76
N LEU A 113 8.45 20.20 -12.91
CA LEU A 113 7.43 19.16 -12.99
C LEU A 113 7.87 17.94 -12.17
N THR A 114 7.07 17.60 -11.17
CA THR A 114 7.28 16.45 -10.28
C THR A 114 5.99 15.67 -10.21
N CYS A 115 6.06 14.34 -10.21
CA CYS A 115 4.89 13.47 -10.13
C CYS A 115 5.17 12.32 -9.16
N TRP A 116 4.15 11.85 -8.46
CA TRP A 116 4.22 10.69 -7.57
C TRP A 116 2.87 10.01 -7.48
N ILE A 117 2.88 8.71 -7.20
CA ILE A 117 1.68 7.92 -6.93
C ILE A 117 1.55 7.78 -5.41
N HIS A 118 0.34 7.88 -4.89
CA HIS A 118 0.03 7.70 -3.48
C HIS A 118 -1.38 7.12 -3.31
N ASP A 119 -1.71 6.66 -2.11
CA ASP A 119 -3.03 6.12 -1.78
C ASP A 119 -3.49 5.02 -2.78
N VAL A 120 -2.52 4.25 -3.31
CA VAL A 120 -2.66 3.15 -4.28
C VAL A 120 -3.13 3.57 -5.69
N HIS A 121 -4.12 4.45 -5.79
CA HIS A 121 -4.84 4.76 -7.02
C HIS A 121 -4.74 6.22 -7.45
N PHE A 122 -3.96 7.05 -6.76
CA PHE A 122 -3.87 8.46 -7.08
C PHE A 122 -2.48 8.83 -7.57
N LEU A 123 -2.45 9.52 -8.69
CA LEU A 123 -1.24 10.10 -9.26
C LEU A 123 -1.37 11.60 -9.17
N THR A 124 -0.47 12.23 -8.44
CA THR A 124 -0.42 13.68 -8.29
C THR A 124 0.83 14.23 -8.94
N CYS A 125 0.66 15.28 -9.73
CA CYS A 125 1.76 16.01 -10.34
C CYS A 125 1.70 17.48 -9.93
N ARG A 126 2.87 18.06 -9.65
CA ARG A 126 3.03 19.46 -9.28
C ARG A 126 4.08 20.13 -10.16
N TRP A 127 3.83 21.37 -10.55
CA TRP A 127 4.76 22.20 -11.29
C TRP A 127 4.63 23.67 -10.87
N ALA A 128 5.64 24.46 -11.24
CA ALA A 128 5.67 25.90 -11.05
C ALA A 128 5.37 26.63 -12.38
N ARG A 129 4.84 27.85 -12.26
CA ARG A 129 4.72 28.78 -13.38
C ARG A 129 6.11 29.03 -13.97
N GLY A 130 6.19 29.07 -15.30
CA GLY A 130 7.41 29.48 -15.99
C GLY A 130 7.84 30.89 -15.61
N ARG A 131 9.15 31.11 -15.42
CA ARG A 131 9.72 32.39 -14.99
C ARG A 131 9.38 33.59 -15.89
N ALA A 132 9.09 33.35 -17.17
CA ALA A 132 8.67 34.35 -18.16
C ALA A 132 7.26 34.09 -18.69
N ALA A 133 6.49 33.20 -18.06
CA ALA A 133 5.10 32.95 -18.43
C ALA A 133 4.23 34.14 -18.01
N PRO A 134 3.26 34.55 -18.85
CA PRO A 134 2.39 35.67 -18.52
C PRO A 134 1.43 35.30 -17.37
N PRO A 135 0.86 36.29 -16.66
CA PRO A 135 0.00 36.02 -15.50
C PRO A 135 -1.27 35.22 -15.82
N ASP A 136 -1.78 35.35 -17.04
CA ASP A 136 -3.00 34.69 -17.55
C ASP A 136 -2.74 33.29 -18.13
N VAL A 137 -1.55 32.73 -17.94
CA VAL A 137 -1.21 31.38 -18.39
C VAL A 137 -2.13 30.34 -17.75
N ARG A 138 -2.65 29.44 -18.58
CA ARG A 138 -3.35 28.22 -18.19
C ARG A 138 -2.54 27.01 -18.63
N TYR A 139 -2.11 26.22 -17.67
CA TYR A 139 -1.42 24.96 -17.94
C TYR A 139 -2.42 23.80 -17.95
N ARG A 140 -2.15 22.78 -18.76
CA ARG A 140 -2.91 21.53 -18.82
C ARG A 140 -1.94 20.37 -18.83
N LEU A 141 -2.20 19.41 -17.94
CA LEU A 141 -1.40 18.20 -17.81
C LEU A 141 -2.06 17.05 -18.57
N TYR A 142 -1.25 16.32 -19.33
CA TYR A 142 -1.61 15.10 -20.02
C TYR A 142 -0.73 13.96 -19.51
N LEU A 143 -1.35 12.83 -19.23
CA LEU A 143 -0.70 11.56 -18.96
C LEU A 143 -0.76 10.72 -20.24
N GLU A 144 0.35 10.11 -20.64
CA GLU A 144 0.41 9.30 -21.85
C GLU A 144 1.15 7.99 -21.61
N ASN A 145 0.64 6.92 -22.20
CA ASN A 145 1.39 5.68 -22.34
C ASN A 145 2.31 5.79 -23.57
N PRO A 146 3.64 5.79 -23.41
CA PRO A 146 4.58 6.00 -24.51
C PRO A 146 4.60 4.88 -25.54
N LEU A 147 4.05 3.69 -25.24
CA LEU A 147 3.97 2.55 -26.16
C LEU A 147 2.68 2.57 -26.98
N SER A 148 1.53 2.82 -26.34
CA SER A 148 0.23 2.81 -27.02
C SER A 148 -0.17 4.18 -27.57
N HIS A 149 0.54 5.25 -27.18
CA HIS A 149 0.22 6.65 -27.49
C HIS A 149 -1.18 7.08 -27.01
N GLN A 150 -1.81 6.32 -26.12
CA GLN A 150 -3.04 6.74 -25.47
C GLN A 150 -2.74 7.86 -24.48
N MET A 151 -3.52 8.93 -24.57
CA MET A 151 -3.34 10.15 -23.81
C MET A 151 -4.60 10.49 -23.01
N TRP A 152 -4.42 10.90 -21.76
CA TRP A 152 -5.47 11.26 -20.82
C TRP A 152 -5.21 12.66 -20.28
N GLU A 153 -6.21 13.53 -20.40
CA GLU A 153 -6.15 14.91 -19.90
C GLU A 153 -6.57 14.95 -18.43
N CYS A 154 -5.89 15.79 -17.65
CA CYS A 154 -6.30 16.06 -16.28
C CYS A 154 -7.50 17.02 -16.24
N VAL A 155 -8.56 16.60 -15.55
CA VAL A 155 -9.80 17.39 -15.42
C VAL A 155 -9.72 18.42 -14.30
N HIS A 156 -8.88 18.20 -13.28
CA HIS A 156 -8.81 19.02 -12.08
C HIS A 156 -7.40 19.59 -11.88
N ASP A 157 -7.19 20.83 -12.33
CA ASP A 157 -6.02 21.63 -12.02
C ASP A 157 -6.31 22.58 -10.85
N GLU A 158 -5.60 22.39 -9.73
CA GLU A 158 -5.62 23.30 -8.60
C GLU A 158 -4.41 24.23 -8.70
N ALA A 159 -4.67 25.53 -8.88
CA ALA A 159 -3.65 26.55 -8.76
C ALA A 159 -3.61 27.06 -7.31
N ASP A 160 -2.40 27.24 -6.76
CA ASP A 160 -2.17 27.97 -5.52
C ASP A 160 -2.84 29.37 -5.62
N PRO A 161 -3.45 29.93 -4.56
CA PRO A 161 -4.03 31.28 -4.58
C PRO A 161 -3.13 32.40 -5.14
N ARG A 162 -1.80 32.23 -5.13
CA ARG A 162 -0.84 33.16 -5.78
C ARG A 162 -0.60 32.88 -7.28
N GLY A 163 -1.17 31.80 -7.79
CA GLY A 163 -1.01 31.25 -9.14
C GLY A 163 0.39 30.72 -9.45
N THR A 164 1.29 30.65 -8.47
CA THR A 164 2.70 30.30 -8.66
C THR A 164 2.93 28.82 -8.90
N HIS A 165 2.13 27.99 -8.24
CA HIS A 165 2.21 26.54 -8.33
C HIS A 165 0.87 25.98 -8.80
N PHE A 166 0.97 24.90 -9.57
CA PHE A 166 -0.16 24.18 -10.11
C PHE A 166 -0.01 22.71 -9.71
N GLN A 167 -1.14 22.08 -9.42
CA GLN A 167 -1.23 20.69 -9.09
C GLN A 167 -2.37 20.06 -9.87
N CYS A 168 -2.16 18.82 -10.31
CA CYS A 168 -3.23 17.99 -10.85
C CYS A 168 -3.19 16.62 -10.18
N ARG A 169 -4.38 16.07 -9.95
CA ARG A 169 -4.58 14.71 -9.43
C ARG A 169 -5.38 13.87 -10.43
N PHE A 170 -4.84 12.70 -10.78
CA PHE A 170 -5.52 11.66 -11.53
C PHE A 170 -5.96 10.54 -10.60
N ASP A 171 -7.17 10.03 -10.82
CA ASP A 171 -7.55 8.69 -10.39
C ASP A 171 -7.11 7.70 -11.48
N ILE A 172 -6.12 6.88 -11.15
CA ILE A 172 -5.51 5.89 -12.04
C ILE A 172 -6.06 4.48 -11.83
N SER A 173 -7.10 4.30 -11.01
CA SER A 173 -7.72 2.97 -10.76
C SER A 173 -8.17 2.29 -12.06
N ALA A 174 -8.83 3.01 -12.97
CA ALA A 174 -9.27 2.51 -14.27
C ALA A 174 -8.17 2.54 -15.35
N LEU A 175 -6.99 3.07 -15.02
CA LEU A 175 -5.87 3.25 -15.93
C LEU A 175 -4.69 2.32 -15.62
N SER A 176 -4.66 1.66 -14.45
CA SER A 176 -3.54 0.83 -14.01
C SER A 176 -3.15 -0.23 -15.05
N ASP A 177 -4.13 -0.89 -15.65
CA ASP A 177 -3.90 -1.93 -16.66
C ASP A 177 -3.50 -1.37 -18.03
N LYS A 178 -3.85 -0.11 -18.29
CA LYS A 178 -3.53 0.60 -19.54
C LYS A 178 -2.19 1.32 -19.45
N LEU A 179 -1.76 1.67 -18.24
CA LEU A 179 -0.47 2.25 -17.96
C LEU A 179 0.57 1.14 -17.96
N GLY A 180 1.62 1.31 -18.76
CA GLY A 180 2.75 0.38 -18.74
C GLY A 180 3.68 0.66 -17.54
N ARG A 181 4.89 0.10 -17.58
CA ARG A 181 5.95 0.45 -16.60
C ARG A 181 6.38 1.92 -16.67
N LEU A 182 6.26 2.54 -17.84
CA LEU A 182 6.65 3.91 -18.13
C LEU A 182 5.42 4.77 -18.40
N ALA A 183 5.46 5.99 -17.92
CA ALA A 183 4.50 7.04 -18.25
C ALA A 183 5.22 8.29 -18.74
N ARG A 184 4.59 8.98 -19.70
CA ARG A 184 4.99 10.31 -20.15
C ARG A 184 3.98 11.33 -19.62
N PHE A 185 4.49 12.34 -18.93
CA PHE A 185 3.72 13.47 -18.41
C PHE A 185 4.04 14.69 -19.27
N LEU A 186 3.01 15.33 -19.83
CA LEU A 186 3.15 16.47 -20.72
C LEU A 186 2.34 17.64 -20.16
N VAL A 187 3.01 18.77 -19.90
CA VAL A 187 2.35 20.01 -19.50
C VAL A 187 2.40 20.99 -20.65
N ASN A 188 1.24 21.28 -21.22
CA ASN A 188 1.07 22.33 -22.22
C ASN A 188 0.59 23.62 -21.55
N GLY A 189 0.94 24.77 -22.11
CA GLY A 189 0.41 26.05 -21.65
C GLY A 189 -0.31 26.81 -22.76
N SER A 190 -1.26 27.65 -22.37
CA SER A 190 -1.96 28.57 -23.28
C SER A 190 -2.25 29.88 -22.58
N THR A 191 -2.29 30.99 -23.32
CA THR A 191 -2.74 32.29 -22.82
C THR A 191 -4.21 32.51 -23.15
N SER A 192 -4.84 33.51 -22.53
CA SER A 192 -6.20 33.93 -22.84
C SER A 192 -6.36 34.38 -24.30
N SER A 193 -5.30 34.93 -24.90
CA SER A 193 -5.22 35.29 -26.32
C SER A 193 -5.09 34.10 -27.28
N GLY A 194 -5.01 32.86 -26.75
CA GLY A 194 -4.84 31.64 -27.54
C GLY A 194 -3.40 31.34 -27.97
N SER A 195 -2.41 32.13 -27.51
CA SER A 195 -1.00 31.87 -27.80
C SER A 195 -0.56 30.59 -27.08
N ARG A 196 -0.02 29.63 -27.84
CA ARG A 196 0.51 28.39 -27.27
C ARG A 196 1.82 28.66 -26.55
N ILE A 197 1.94 28.16 -25.34
CA ILE A 197 3.17 28.18 -24.56
C ILE A 197 3.85 26.82 -24.72
N PRO A 198 5.18 26.80 -24.96
CA PRO A 198 5.92 25.56 -25.13
C PRO A 198 5.75 24.58 -23.97
N CYS A 199 5.82 23.30 -24.32
CA CYS A 199 5.51 22.21 -23.42
C CYS A 199 6.69 21.86 -22.49
N SER A 200 6.37 21.28 -21.34
CA SER A 200 7.32 20.60 -20.45
C SER A 200 6.97 19.12 -20.42
N GLU A 201 7.97 18.24 -20.52
CA GLU A 201 7.75 16.79 -20.47
C GLU A 201 8.59 16.12 -19.38
N LEU A 202 8.04 15.06 -18.79
CA LEU A 202 8.74 14.15 -17.89
C LEU A 202 8.38 12.72 -18.29
N THR A 203 9.36 11.86 -18.53
CA THR A 203 9.11 10.42 -18.72
C THR A 203 9.74 9.67 -17.56
N SER A 204 8.99 8.80 -16.90
CA SER A 204 9.45 8.12 -15.68
C SER A 204 8.80 6.76 -15.48
N GLN A 205 9.46 5.90 -14.70
CA GLN A 205 8.90 4.61 -14.28
C GLN A 205 7.89 4.81 -13.15
N LEU A 206 6.75 4.14 -13.22
CA LEU A 206 5.69 4.30 -12.21
C LEU A 206 6.06 3.67 -10.86
N SER A 207 6.70 2.50 -10.88
CA SER A 207 7.15 1.76 -9.68
C SER A 207 7.91 2.63 -8.66
N PRO A 208 9.02 3.32 -9.02
CA PRO A 208 9.76 4.14 -8.07
C PRO A 208 9.09 5.48 -7.72
N MET A 209 8.04 5.86 -8.43
CA MET A 209 7.27 7.10 -8.14
C MET A 209 6.15 6.84 -7.13
N GLU A 210 5.85 5.59 -6.81
CA GLU A 210 4.83 5.23 -5.82
C GLU A 210 5.36 5.38 -4.40
N ILE A 211 4.72 6.28 -3.66
CA ILE A 211 4.82 6.38 -2.21
C ILE A 211 3.89 5.31 -1.64
N LEU A 212 4.49 4.23 -1.13
CA LEU A 212 3.74 3.12 -0.58
C LEU A 212 2.93 3.56 0.64
N THR A 213 1.65 3.23 0.64
CA THR A 213 0.79 3.37 1.81
C THR A 213 1.27 2.45 2.93
N ALA A 214 1.10 2.88 4.18
CA ALA A 214 1.49 2.09 5.34
C ALA A 214 0.82 0.69 5.31
N PRO A 215 1.56 -0.40 5.62
CA PRO A 215 1.00 -1.74 5.62
C PRO A 215 -0.13 -1.89 6.64
N ASN A 216 -1.15 -2.67 6.30
CA ASN A 216 -2.24 -3.00 7.22
C ASN A 216 -2.09 -4.43 7.76
N ILE A 217 -2.26 -4.61 9.07
CA ILE A 217 -2.27 -5.93 9.72
C ILE A 217 -3.59 -6.62 9.38
N THR A 218 -3.52 -7.68 8.59
CA THR A 218 -4.70 -8.41 8.08
C THR A 218 -5.08 -9.60 8.95
N ASN A 219 -4.08 -10.23 9.58
CA ASN A 219 -4.32 -11.36 10.46
C ASN A 219 -3.33 -11.31 11.62
N SER A 220 -3.86 -11.30 12.82
CA SER A 220 -3.10 -11.37 14.05
C SER A 220 -3.67 -12.47 14.92
N TRP A 221 -2.80 -13.33 15.41
CA TRP A 221 -3.15 -14.32 16.41
C TRP A 221 -2.14 -14.24 17.54
N CYS A 222 -2.60 -14.34 18.78
CA CYS A 222 -1.69 -14.43 19.88
C CYS A 222 -2.23 -15.26 21.04
N ASN A 223 -1.27 -15.86 21.75
CA ASN A 223 -1.47 -16.51 23.04
C ASN A 223 -0.37 -16.02 24.01
N GLN A 224 -0.30 -16.62 25.19
CA GLN A 224 0.69 -16.27 26.21
C GLN A 224 2.15 -16.55 25.78
N SER A 225 2.38 -17.51 24.89
CA SER A 225 3.72 -17.96 24.50
C SER A 225 4.25 -17.29 23.25
N TYR A 226 3.40 -17.03 22.25
CA TYR A 226 3.78 -16.41 21.00
C TYR A 226 2.62 -15.64 20.36
N ALA A 227 2.97 -14.60 19.60
CA ALA A 227 2.09 -13.89 18.70
C ALA A 227 2.62 -14.00 17.27
N ILE A 228 1.70 -14.08 16.31
CA ILE A 228 1.98 -13.98 14.89
C ILE A 228 1.16 -12.85 14.31
N MET A 229 1.84 -11.96 13.59
CA MET A 229 1.21 -10.89 12.83
C MET A 229 1.50 -11.11 11.36
N ARG A 230 0.50 -10.89 10.51
CA ARG A 230 0.60 -10.84 9.06
C ARG A 230 0.01 -9.53 8.57
N TRP A 231 0.65 -8.93 7.60
CA TRP A 231 0.22 -7.68 6.99
C TRP A 231 0.23 -7.76 5.48
N THR A 232 -0.44 -6.81 4.85
CA THR A 232 -0.41 -6.63 3.41
C THR A 232 -0.12 -5.17 3.06
N VAL A 233 0.55 -4.99 1.92
CA VAL A 233 0.73 -3.70 1.26
C VAL A 233 -0.06 -3.76 -0.03
N GLN A 234 -0.81 -2.69 -0.30
CA GLN A 234 -1.50 -2.52 -1.56
C GLN A 234 -0.63 -1.66 -2.47
N SER A 235 -0.42 -2.13 -3.69
CA SER A 235 0.32 -1.42 -4.73
C SER A 235 -0.07 -2.01 -6.07
N ASN A 236 -0.21 -1.14 -7.08
CA ASN A 236 -0.47 -1.56 -8.47
C ASN A 236 0.82 -1.72 -9.29
N PHE A 237 1.94 -1.17 -8.82
CA PHE A 237 3.17 -1.01 -9.60
C PHE A 237 4.38 -1.70 -8.99
N ASN A 238 4.29 -2.14 -7.73
CA ASN A 238 5.37 -2.75 -6.96
C ASN A 238 4.92 -4.10 -6.39
N PHE A 239 5.86 -5.04 -6.30
CA PHE A 239 5.59 -6.41 -5.85
C PHE A 239 6.68 -6.99 -4.94
N HIS A 240 7.80 -6.27 -4.79
CA HIS A 240 8.92 -6.66 -3.93
C HIS A 240 9.08 -5.64 -2.81
N PHE A 241 8.74 -6.03 -1.59
CA PHE A 241 8.71 -5.14 -0.45
C PHE A 241 9.71 -5.54 0.62
N LYS A 242 10.27 -4.53 1.30
CA LYS A 242 10.95 -4.68 2.58
C LYS A 242 10.17 -3.94 3.64
N TYR A 243 10.13 -4.48 4.85
CA TYR A 243 9.37 -3.94 5.97
C TYR A 243 10.30 -3.53 7.09
N GLU A 244 9.89 -2.52 7.84
CA GLU A 244 10.45 -2.21 9.14
C GLU A 244 9.32 -2.26 10.16
N VAL A 245 9.55 -3.01 11.23
CA VAL A 245 8.57 -3.25 12.28
C VAL A 245 9.14 -2.70 13.58
N GLN A 246 8.43 -1.73 14.16
CA GLN A 246 8.73 -1.20 15.48
C GLN A 246 7.78 -1.82 16.51
N ILE A 247 8.35 -2.38 17.58
CA ILE A 247 7.61 -3.12 18.61
C ILE A 247 7.95 -2.55 19.97
N GLN A 248 6.91 -2.34 20.78
CA GLN A 248 7.01 -1.96 22.18
C GLN A 248 6.21 -2.96 23.01
N LYS A 249 6.88 -3.70 23.91
CA LYS A 249 6.23 -4.65 24.82
C LYS A 249 6.02 -4.00 26.18
N GLY A 250 4.78 -3.91 26.65
CA GLY A 250 4.46 -3.28 27.94
C GLY A 250 5.07 -1.88 28.05
N GLU A 251 5.94 -1.71 29.03
CA GLU A 251 6.71 -0.47 29.27
C GLU A 251 8.16 -0.56 28.78
N ASP A 252 8.55 -1.67 28.15
CA ASP A 252 9.90 -1.85 27.59
C ASP A 252 10.19 -0.80 26.51
N GLN A 253 11.48 -0.53 26.30
CA GLN A 253 11.92 0.35 25.22
C GLN A 253 11.52 -0.22 23.85
N ALA A 254 10.95 0.63 23.01
CA ALA A 254 10.61 0.24 21.64
C ALA A 254 11.88 -0.09 20.85
N TYR A 255 11.86 -1.22 20.14
CA TYR A 255 12.93 -1.62 19.23
C TYR A 255 12.37 -1.79 17.82
N SER A 256 13.24 -1.63 16.82
CA SER A 256 12.86 -1.76 15.40
C SER A 256 13.70 -2.85 14.74
N GLN A 257 13.10 -3.56 13.79
CA GLN A 257 13.79 -4.57 13.01
C GLN A 257 13.29 -4.57 11.56
N GLU A 258 14.20 -4.86 10.64
CA GLU A 258 13.87 -5.02 9.23
C GLU A 258 13.48 -6.47 8.93
N VAL A 259 12.41 -6.65 8.17
CA VAL A 259 11.84 -7.95 7.82
C VAL A 259 11.51 -7.97 6.33
N GLU A 260 11.84 -9.07 5.63
CA GLU A 260 11.51 -9.22 4.21
C GLU A 260 10.17 -9.92 3.98
N ARG A 261 9.75 -10.77 4.93
CA ARG A 261 8.45 -11.42 4.91
C ARG A 261 7.37 -10.48 5.44
N ASN A 262 6.16 -10.64 4.92
CA ASN A 262 4.96 -9.93 5.38
C ASN A 262 4.36 -10.51 6.68
N SER A 263 5.20 -11.15 7.49
CA SER A 263 4.79 -11.79 8.74
C SER A 263 5.91 -11.79 9.75
N LEU A 264 5.56 -11.68 11.03
CA LEU A 264 6.50 -11.73 12.13
C LEU A 264 5.98 -12.56 13.30
N TRP A 265 6.89 -13.29 13.92
CA TRP A 265 6.68 -14.03 15.15
C TRP A 265 7.26 -13.26 16.33
N LEU A 266 6.51 -13.19 17.43
CA LEU A 266 6.91 -12.55 18.67
C LEU A 266 6.74 -13.52 19.84
N TYR A 267 7.83 -13.90 20.51
CA TYR A 267 7.77 -14.77 21.69
C TYR A 267 7.45 -13.97 22.95
N ASN A 268 6.71 -14.59 23.86
CA ASN A 268 6.24 -14.01 25.12
C ASN A 268 5.75 -12.56 24.90
N PRO A 269 4.65 -12.39 24.14
CA PRO A 269 4.23 -11.09 23.65
C PRO A 269 3.68 -10.18 24.76
N GLY A 270 3.01 -10.74 25.78
CA GLY A 270 2.30 -9.98 26.80
C GLY A 270 1.33 -8.98 26.16
N THR A 271 1.37 -7.73 26.62
CA THR A 271 0.76 -6.60 25.91
C THR A 271 1.81 -5.90 25.08
N TYR A 272 1.54 -5.65 23.80
CA TYR A 272 2.49 -4.96 22.93
C TYR A 272 1.80 -4.00 21.96
N THR A 273 2.56 -3.01 21.49
CA THR A 273 2.15 -2.06 20.44
C THR A 273 3.11 -2.20 19.27
N VAL A 274 2.57 -2.19 18.05
CA VAL A 274 3.34 -2.36 16.81
C VAL A 274 3.04 -1.23 15.82
N LYS A 275 4.08 -0.78 15.12
CA LYS A 275 4.00 0.05 13.92
C LYS A 275 4.79 -0.63 12.80
N ILE A 276 4.30 -0.50 11.58
CA ILE A 276 4.90 -1.12 10.40
C ILE A 276 5.02 -0.07 9.31
N ARG A 277 6.14 -0.03 8.61
CA ARG A 277 6.28 0.70 7.34
C ARG A 277 6.91 -0.17 6.28
N ALA A 278 6.73 0.20 5.02
CA ALA A 278 7.27 -0.53 3.89
C ALA A 278 8.07 0.37 2.95
N LYS A 279 8.95 -0.25 2.18
CA LYS A 279 9.58 0.33 0.99
C LYS A 279 9.68 -0.73 -0.10
N ASP A 280 9.82 -0.29 -1.35
CA ASP A 280 10.21 -1.20 -2.42
C ASP A 280 11.65 -1.69 -2.20
N ALA A 281 11.86 -3.00 -2.29
CA ALA A 281 13.17 -3.63 -2.14
C ALA A 281 14.03 -3.55 -3.43
N SER A 282 13.40 -3.34 -4.57
CA SER A 282 14.02 -3.29 -5.91
C SER A 282 14.76 -1.99 -6.17
N PHE A 283 14.39 -0.92 -5.47
CA PHE A 283 14.95 0.41 -5.62
C PHE A 283 15.48 0.92 -4.29
N ASN A 284 16.55 1.73 -4.31
CA ASN A 284 17.08 2.36 -3.11
C ASN A 284 16.25 3.60 -2.73
N LEU A 285 14.98 3.40 -2.41
CA LEU A 285 14.03 4.44 -2.05
C LEU A 285 13.96 4.64 -0.54
N PRO A 286 13.53 5.84 -0.08
CA PRO A 286 13.24 6.06 1.33
C PRO A 286 12.10 5.16 1.81
N TRP A 287 12.02 5.01 3.14
CA TRP A 287 10.89 4.33 3.77
C TRP A 287 9.60 5.14 3.61
N GLY A 288 8.49 4.44 3.39
CA GLY A 288 7.16 5.04 3.48
C GLY A 288 6.77 5.40 4.91
N ASP A 289 5.55 5.90 5.06
CA ASP A 289 5.03 6.31 6.36
C ASP A 289 4.77 5.13 7.30
N TRP A 290 4.89 5.40 8.60
CA TRP A 290 4.51 4.44 9.64
C TRP A 290 3.00 4.24 9.67
N SER A 291 2.58 2.97 9.83
CA SER A 291 1.21 2.63 10.17
C SER A 291 0.79 3.28 11.48
N ALA A 292 -0.51 3.46 11.67
CA ALA A 292 -1.06 3.76 12.97
C ALA A 292 -0.61 2.68 14.00
N PRO A 293 -0.20 3.07 15.22
CA PRO A 293 0.16 2.11 16.24
C PRO A 293 -1.03 1.23 16.61
N GLN A 294 -0.84 -0.09 16.54
CA GLN A 294 -1.84 -1.08 16.91
C GLN A 294 -1.44 -1.78 18.20
N ARG A 295 -2.34 -1.83 19.17
CA ARG A 295 -2.12 -2.46 20.48
C ARG A 295 -2.79 -3.82 20.54
N PHE A 296 -2.04 -4.83 20.98
CA PHE A 296 -2.49 -6.20 21.17
C PHE A 296 -2.30 -6.62 22.63
N VAL A 297 -3.30 -7.29 23.21
CA VAL A 297 -3.28 -7.85 24.56
C VAL A 297 -3.42 -9.36 24.43
N CYS A 298 -2.36 -10.09 24.75
CA CYS A 298 -2.29 -11.54 24.53
C CYS A 298 -2.35 -12.35 25.83
N ASP A 299 -2.35 -11.66 26.97
CA ASP A 299 -2.69 -12.24 28.25
C ASP A 299 -4.20 -12.45 28.29
N GLY A 300 -4.65 -13.67 27.98
CA GLY A 300 -6.02 -14.07 28.30
C GLY A 300 -6.27 -13.83 29.79
N GLU A 301 -7.49 -13.40 30.13
CA GLU A 301 -7.92 -13.20 31.53
C GLU A 301 -7.32 -14.30 32.37
N LYS A 302 -6.40 -13.93 33.28
CA LYS A 302 -6.06 -14.76 34.41
C LYS A 302 -7.33 -14.78 35.26
N GLY A 303 -8.33 -15.55 34.83
CA GLY A 303 -9.30 -16.11 35.77
C GLY A 303 -8.43 -16.69 36.88
N THR A 304 -8.67 -16.23 38.09
CA THR A 304 -7.97 -16.62 39.30
C THR A 304 -8.22 -18.11 39.55
N VAL A 305 -7.66 -18.97 38.71
CA VAL A 305 -7.61 -20.40 38.92
C VAL A 305 -6.50 -20.55 39.95
N LEU A 306 -6.92 -20.65 41.22
CA LEU A 306 -6.05 -21.06 42.29
C LEU A 306 -5.22 -22.26 41.79
N PRO A 307 -3.90 -22.30 42.03
CA PRO A 307 -3.06 -23.38 41.54
C PRO A 307 -3.68 -24.74 41.85
N ALA A 308 -3.66 -25.68 40.90
CA ALA A 308 -4.32 -26.99 41.05
C ALA A 308 -3.94 -27.70 42.37
N TRP A 309 -2.69 -27.58 42.81
CA TRP A 309 -2.21 -28.12 44.09
C TRP A 309 -2.92 -27.53 45.30
N LEU A 310 -3.27 -26.25 45.28
CA LEU A 310 -4.01 -25.56 46.34
C LEU A 310 -5.45 -26.08 46.42
N THR A 311 -6.08 -26.31 45.27
CA THR A 311 -7.44 -26.86 45.20
C THR A 311 -7.49 -28.31 45.72
N SER A 312 -6.53 -29.15 45.35
CA SER A 312 -6.42 -30.52 45.87
C SER A 312 -6.18 -30.55 47.38
N LEU A 313 -5.37 -29.62 47.91
CA LEU A 313 -5.11 -29.50 49.35
C LEU A 313 -6.38 -29.13 50.13
N LEU A 314 -7.17 -28.18 49.61
CA LEU A 314 -8.43 -27.77 50.22
C LEU A 314 -9.48 -28.88 50.21
N ILE A 315 -9.56 -29.66 49.12
CA ILE A 315 -10.46 -30.83 49.03
C ILE A 315 -10.04 -31.91 50.03
N ALA A 316 -8.74 -32.23 50.11
CA ALA A 316 -8.22 -33.20 51.07
C ALA A 316 -8.47 -32.78 52.52
N LEU A 317 -8.27 -31.49 52.84
CA LEU A 317 -8.55 -30.94 54.16
C LEU A 317 -10.06 -31.00 54.49
N GLY A 318 -10.92 -30.67 53.53
CA GLY A 318 -12.37 -30.79 53.67
C GLY A 318 -12.82 -32.22 53.96
N MET A 319 -12.25 -33.20 53.24
CA MET A 319 -12.52 -34.63 53.46
C MET A 319 -12.09 -35.10 54.86
N LEU A 320 -10.91 -34.67 55.33
CA LEU A 320 -10.42 -35.02 56.67
C LEU A 320 -11.30 -34.42 57.77
N LEU A 321 -11.73 -33.17 57.61
CA LEU A 321 -12.64 -32.51 58.55
C LEU A 321 -14.00 -33.19 58.60
N ALA A 322 -14.56 -33.56 57.43
CA ALA A 322 -15.81 -34.31 57.36
C ALA A 322 -15.71 -35.68 58.05
N LEU A 323 -14.61 -36.42 57.81
CA LEU A 323 -14.37 -37.71 58.46
C LEU A 323 -14.26 -37.57 59.99
N GLY A 324 -13.57 -36.53 60.45
CA GLY A 324 -13.46 -36.21 61.88
C GLY A 324 -14.81 -35.89 62.52
N LEU A 325 -15.66 -35.15 61.81
CA LEU A 325 -17.02 -34.81 62.25
C LEU A 325 -17.92 -36.05 62.35
N VAL A 326 -17.85 -36.95 61.37
CA VAL A 326 -18.57 -38.23 61.41
C VAL A 326 -18.10 -39.08 62.59
N LEU A 327 -16.79 -39.19 62.82
CA LEU A 327 -16.24 -39.94 63.96
C LEU A 327 -16.68 -39.35 65.31
N LEU A 328 -16.69 -38.02 65.44
CA LEU A 328 -17.18 -37.33 66.64
C LEU A 328 -18.67 -37.57 66.88
N LEU A 329 -19.50 -37.50 65.83
CA LEU A 329 -20.93 -37.80 65.91
C LEU A 329 -21.16 -39.26 66.30
N CYS A 330 -20.49 -40.21 65.64
CA CYS A 330 -20.56 -41.64 65.98
C CYS A 330 -20.17 -41.88 67.43
N ARG A 331 -19.07 -41.28 67.91
CA ARG A 331 -18.63 -41.43 69.30
C ARG A 331 -19.64 -40.83 70.28
N ARG A 332 -20.26 -39.69 69.95
CA ARG A 332 -21.30 -39.06 70.79
C ARG A 332 -22.59 -39.90 70.84
N PHE A 333 -22.99 -40.53 69.73
CA PHE A 333 -24.13 -41.44 69.66
C PHE A 333 -23.87 -42.73 70.45
N SER A 334 -22.69 -43.33 70.32
CA SER A 334 -22.31 -44.53 71.09
C SER A 334 -22.20 -44.26 72.59
N VAL A 335 -21.76 -43.07 73.00
CA VAL A 335 -21.75 -42.67 74.42
C VAL A 335 -23.18 -42.46 74.94
N ARG A 336 -24.09 -41.87 74.14
CA ARG A 336 -25.51 -41.76 74.49
C ARG A 336 -26.20 -43.12 74.63
N GLN A 337 -25.90 -44.09 73.77
CA GLN A 337 -26.41 -45.46 73.89
C GLN A 337 -25.89 -46.19 75.13
N ARG A 338 -24.68 -45.86 75.62
CA ARG A 338 -24.13 -46.45 76.86
C ARG A 338 -24.68 -45.82 78.15
N LEU A 339 -25.14 -44.57 78.12
CA LEU A 339 -25.70 -43.87 79.28
C LEU A 339 -27.22 -44.06 79.44
N LEU A 340 -27.91 -44.50 78.39
CA LEU A 340 -29.34 -44.80 78.39
C LEU A 340 -29.56 -46.14 77.65
N PRO A 341 -29.48 -47.29 78.35
CA PRO A 341 -29.82 -48.57 77.73
C PRO A 341 -31.31 -48.59 77.33
N PRO A 342 -31.68 -49.29 76.25
CA PRO A 342 -33.08 -49.47 75.90
C PRO A 342 -33.81 -50.19 77.05
N ILE A 343 -34.97 -49.66 77.45
CA ILE A 343 -35.82 -50.25 78.49
C ILE A 343 -36.23 -51.66 78.02
N PRO A 344 -35.97 -52.72 78.79
CA PRO A 344 -36.35 -54.08 78.40
C PRO A 344 -37.87 -54.23 78.32
N HIS A 345 -38.34 -54.88 77.26
CA HIS A 345 -39.75 -55.20 77.05
C HIS A 345 -40.31 -55.98 78.25
N LEU A 346 -41.39 -55.45 78.83
CA LEU A 346 -42.19 -56.12 79.86
C LEU A 346 -42.97 -57.26 79.20
N LYS A 347 -42.93 -58.44 79.80
CA LYS A 347 -43.74 -59.61 79.40
C LYS A 347 -45.19 -59.36 79.84
N ASP A 348 -46.12 -59.30 78.89
CA ASP A 348 -47.56 -59.21 79.17
C ASP A 348 -48.10 -60.55 79.72
N PRO A 349 -48.60 -60.63 80.96
CA PRO A 349 -49.07 -61.89 81.55
C PRO A 349 -50.58 -62.14 81.34
N ILE A 350 -51.19 -61.58 80.29
CA ILE A 350 -52.64 -61.70 80.03
C ILE A 350 -52.97 -62.57 78.80
N SER A 351 -51.98 -62.92 77.97
CA SER A 351 -52.22 -63.72 76.76
C SER A 351 -52.24 -65.24 76.98
N ASP A 352 -51.72 -65.75 78.10
CA ASP A 352 -51.46 -67.19 78.27
C ASP A 352 -52.58 -67.99 78.96
N ASN A 353 -53.76 -67.40 79.19
CA ASN A 353 -54.86 -68.07 79.91
C ASN A 353 -56.22 -68.07 79.19
N LEU A 354 -56.22 -67.96 77.86
CA LEU A 354 -57.42 -68.21 77.04
C LEU A 354 -57.17 -69.30 76.00
N GLN A 355 -56.53 -70.39 76.40
CA GLN A 355 -56.73 -71.68 75.76
C GLN A 355 -57.94 -72.35 76.40
N ASN A 356 -58.96 -72.64 75.57
CA ASN A 356 -60.23 -73.30 75.86
C ASN A 356 -61.39 -72.37 76.29
N GLU A 357 -62.12 -71.83 75.30
CA GLU A 357 -63.49 -72.28 75.00
C GLU A 357 -63.90 -71.88 73.55
N ARG A 358 -63.82 -72.86 72.65
CA ARG A 358 -64.70 -73.18 71.50
C ARG A 358 -65.68 -72.08 71.00
N MET A 359 -65.40 -71.47 69.83
CA MET A 359 -66.44 -71.14 68.82
C MET A 359 -65.91 -71.22 67.36
N MET A 360 -66.39 -72.28 66.71
CA MET A 360 -66.63 -72.64 65.29
C MET A 360 -65.82 -72.06 64.10
N ALA A 361 -65.45 -73.00 63.24
CA ALA A 361 -64.74 -72.91 61.96
C ALA A 361 -65.60 -72.39 60.79
N TRP A 362 -64.92 -72.02 59.69
CA TRP A 362 -65.29 -72.44 58.34
C TRP A 362 -64.08 -72.34 57.41
N ASP A 363 -63.80 -73.43 56.70
CA ASP A 363 -62.84 -73.50 55.61
C ASP A 363 -63.49 -74.31 54.49
N PRO A 364 -63.50 -73.79 53.26
CA PRO A 364 -63.43 -74.68 52.12
C PRO A 364 -62.54 -74.12 51.00
N GLU A 365 -61.48 -74.84 50.69
CA GLU A 365 -61.04 -75.00 49.30
C GLU A 365 -61.91 -76.08 48.63
N GLN A 366 -62.79 -75.70 47.70
CA GLN A 366 -63.06 -76.51 46.49
C GLN A 366 -63.94 -75.79 45.45
N ALA A 367 -63.67 -76.13 44.18
CA ALA A 367 -64.44 -75.87 42.96
C ALA A 367 -64.14 -74.50 42.27
N SER A 368 -63.19 -74.45 41.32
CA SER A 368 -63.31 -74.83 39.90
C SER A 368 -63.87 -73.72 38.98
N ARG A 369 -63.04 -73.32 38.01
CA ARG A 369 -63.32 -73.15 36.57
C ARG A 369 -64.54 -72.30 36.16
N GLU A 370 -64.30 -71.16 35.49
CA GLU A 370 -64.66 -70.85 34.09
C GLU A 370 -64.69 -69.33 33.80
N GLU A 371 -64.26 -68.98 32.58
CA GLU A 371 -64.17 -67.65 31.99
C GLU A 371 -65.54 -67.05 31.64
N CYS A 372 -65.68 -65.71 31.63
CA CYS A 372 -66.08 -64.89 30.45
C CYS A 372 -66.46 -63.43 30.79
N PRO A 373 -66.45 -62.50 29.79
CA PRO A 373 -66.11 -61.07 29.96
C PRO A 373 -67.24 -60.09 29.63
N VAL A 374 -67.19 -58.84 30.14
CA VAL A 374 -68.02 -57.67 29.72
C VAL A 374 -67.35 -56.39 30.28
N ALA A 375 -67.27 -55.20 29.68
CA ALA A 375 -67.31 -54.63 28.32
C ALA A 375 -66.78 -53.18 28.42
N GLU A 376 -66.34 -52.63 27.29
CA GLU A 376 -65.84 -51.26 27.08
C GLU A 376 -66.94 -50.20 27.21
N VAL A 377 -66.61 -48.99 27.71
CA VAL A 377 -67.40 -47.77 27.45
C VAL A 377 -66.44 -46.63 27.08
N GLN A 378 -66.44 -46.26 25.81
CA GLN A 378 -66.02 -44.95 25.33
C GLN A 378 -67.16 -43.95 25.55
N VAL A 379 -66.82 -42.72 25.94
CA VAL A 379 -67.70 -41.57 25.70
C VAL A 379 -66.90 -40.51 24.94
N LEU A 380 -67.26 -40.43 23.65
CA LEU A 380 -66.95 -39.36 22.71
C LEU A 380 -67.67 -38.07 23.15
N GLY A 381 -67.05 -36.92 22.89
CA GLY A 381 -67.51 -35.61 23.34
C GLY A 381 -68.67 -34.98 22.59
N GLU A 382 -68.98 -33.76 23.02
CA GLU A 382 -69.83 -32.72 22.42
C GLU A 382 -69.43 -31.44 23.19
N THR A 383 -69.10 -30.29 22.62
CA THR A 383 -69.29 -29.67 21.29
C THR A 383 -68.19 -28.64 21.04
#